data_AF-W2SN33-F1
#
_entry.id   AF-W2SN33-F1
#
_cell.length_a   1.000
_cell.length_b   1.000
_cell.length_c   1.000
_cell.angle_alpha   90.00
_cell.angle_beta   90.00
_cell.angle_gamma   90.00
#
_symmetry.space_group_name_H-M   'P 1'
#
loop_
_entity.id
_entity.type
_entity.pdbx_description
1 polymer ?
#
loop_
_entity_poly.entity_id
_entity_poly.type
_entity_poly.pdbx_seq_one_letter_code
_entity_poly.pdbx_strand_id
1 'polypeptide(L)'
;MVEIFCGILGGAHWGPHIRKWMSATTAADLGHCFVAVDPEAFAPGFYQRMQEFINTMRNLPPTNAKLSVEVAGDAEKKHMKLVEEVSGIPYHPNQIKHADELAQRLNVKKLTILKEC
;
A
#
# COMPACT_ATOMS: atom_id res chain seq x y z
N MET A 1 11.85 -16.15 -2.04
CA MET A 1 10.68 -16.60 -1.24
C MET A 1 9.38 -16.14 -1.87
N VAL A 2 9.18 -14.83 -2.10
CA VAL A 2 7.97 -14.30 -2.77
C VAL A 2 7.70 -15.01 -4.10
N GLU A 3 8.69 -15.13 -4.97
CA GLU A 3 8.56 -15.81 -6.26
C GLU A 3 8.09 -17.27 -6.16
N ILE A 4 8.52 -17.97 -5.11
CA ILE A 4 8.23 -19.38 -4.92
C ILE A 4 6.75 -19.54 -4.53
N PHE A 5 6.26 -18.75 -3.58
CA PHE A 5 4.87 -18.85 -3.13
C PHE A 5 3.90 -18.25 -4.14
N CYS A 6 4.23 -17.11 -4.73
CA CYS A 6 3.35 -16.39 -5.63
C CYS A 6 3.40 -16.99 -7.04
N GLY A 7 4.59 -17.06 -7.64
CA GLY A 7 4.79 -17.56 -9.00
C GLY A 7 4.73 -19.08 -9.07
N ILE A 8 5.75 -19.75 -8.53
CA ILE A 8 5.95 -21.19 -8.74
C ILE A 8 4.81 -22.04 -8.16
N LEU A 9 4.46 -21.87 -6.88
CA LEU A 9 3.41 -22.63 -6.23
C LEU A 9 2.02 -22.27 -6.78
N GLY A 10 1.81 -21.00 -7.14
CA GLY A 10 0.58 -20.51 -7.73
C GLY A 10 0.38 -20.90 -9.20
N GLY A 11 1.39 -21.51 -9.84
CA GLY A 11 1.34 -21.86 -11.26
C GLY A 11 1.36 -20.64 -12.20
N ALA A 12 1.84 -19.50 -11.71
CA ALA A 12 1.91 -18.25 -12.46
C ALA A 12 3.31 -18.01 -13.03
N HIS A 13 3.42 -17.04 -13.94
CA HIS A 13 4.72 -16.57 -14.41
C HIS A 13 5.58 -16.03 -13.26
N TRP A 14 6.88 -15.98 -13.50
CA TRP A 14 7.86 -15.55 -12.50
C TRP A 14 9.04 -14.81 -13.13
N GLY A 15 9.63 -13.89 -12.36
CA GLY A 15 10.84 -13.15 -12.70
C GLY A 15 10.87 -12.64 -14.15
N PRO A 16 11.80 -13.12 -15.00
CA PRO A 16 11.96 -12.65 -16.38
C PRO A 16 10.80 -13.02 -17.32
N HIS A 17 9.93 -13.95 -16.91
CA HIS A 17 8.77 -14.36 -17.70
C HIS A 17 7.55 -13.45 -17.50
N ILE A 18 7.60 -12.58 -16.48
CA ILE A 18 6.59 -11.53 -16.30
C ILE A 18 6.81 -10.45 -17.35
N ARG A 19 5.75 -10.09 -18.07
CA ARG A 19 5.81 -9.03 -19.09
C ARG A 19 6.28 -7.71 -18.47
N LYS A 20 6.97 -6.88 -19.26
CA LYS A 20 7.34 -5.52 -18.84
C LYS A 20 6.09 -4.69 -18.54
N TRP A 21 6.18 -3.88 -17.49
CA TRP A 21 5.16 -2.89 -17.14
C TRP A 21 4.86 -1.99 -18.36
N MET A 22 3.58 -1.75 -18.64
CA MET A 22 3.02 -1.09 -19.84
C MET A 22 3.02 -1.85 -21.18
N SER A 23 3.64 -3.03 -21.29
CA SER A 23 3.49 -3.89 -22.48
C SER A 23 2.24 -4.76 -22.33
N ALA A 24 1.07 -4.33 -22.79
CA ALA A 24 -0.20 -5.06 -22.65
C ALA A 24 -0.47 -6.08 -23.78
N THR A 25 0.57 -6.52 -24.50
CA THR A 25 0.47 -7.48 -25.61
C THR A 25 0.17 -8.91 -25.17
N THR A 26 0.48 -9.25 -23.92
CA THR A 26 0.20 -10.55 -23.30
C THR A 26 -0.36 -10.37 -21.89
N ALA A 27 -0.98 -11.41 -21.34
CA ALA A 27 -1.39 -11.41 -19.94
C ALA A 27 -0.16 -11.26 -19.03
N ALA A 28 -0.30 -10.51 -17.93
CA ALA A 28 0.79 -10.36 -16.97
C ALA A 28 1.02 -11.65 -16.17
N ASP A 29 -0.08 -12.35 -15.87
CA ASP A 29 -0.08 -13.62 -15.11
C ASP A 29 0.71 -13.52 -13.81
N LEU A 30 0.36 -12.53 -12.99
CA LEU A 30 0.97 -12.29 -11.69
C LEU A 30 0.38 -13.26 -10.66
N GLY A 31 1.23 -14.07 -10.05
CA GLY A 31 0.85 -14.90 -8.92
C GLY A 31 0.79 -14.13 -7.61
N HIS A 32 -0.08 -14.56 -6.70
CA HIS A 32 -0.22 -13.98 -5.36
C HIS A 32 -0.39 -15.11 -4.33
N CYS A 33 0.14 -14.91 -3.13
CA CYS A 33 -0.04 -15.83 -2.01
C CYS A 33 -0.62 -15.06 -0.82
N PHE A 34 -1.71 -15.59 -0.25
CA PHE A 34 -2.38 -15.03 0.92
C PHE A 34 -2.40 -16.07 2.04
N VAL A 35 -1.98 -15.66 3.23
CA VAL A 35 -1.95 -16.51 4.42
C VAL A 35 -2.64 -15.79 5.55
N ALA A 36 -3.62 -16.46 6.17
CA ALA A 36 -4.26 -16.01 7.39
C ALA A 36 -3.83 -16.95 8.52
N VAL A 37 -3.35 -16.39 9.62
CA VAL A 37 -2.95 -17.13 10.82
C VAL A 37 -3.82 -16.64 11.96
N ASP A 38 -4.50 -17.56 12.62
CA ASP A 38 -5.24 -17.27 13.85
C ASP A 38 -4.25 -17.11 15.01
N PRO A 39 -4.06 -15.90 15.59
CA PRO A 39 -3.14 -15.72 16.70
C PRO A 39 -3.62 -16.39 17.99
N GLU A 40 -4.92 -16.63 18.16
CA GLU A 40 -5.49 -17.23 19.38
C GLU A 40 -5.25 -18.74 19.45
N ALA A 41 -4.98 -19.39 18.31
CA ALA A 41 -4.61 -20.79 18.24
C ALA A 41 -3.22 -21.12 18.81
N PHE A 42 -2.44 -20.11 19.20
CA PHE A 42 -1.07 -20.27 19.72
C PHE A 42 -0.97 -19.88 21.20
N ALA A 43 -0.22 -18.81 21.49
CA ALA A 43 -0.01 -18.36 22.86
C ALA A 43 -1.11 -17.37 23.27
N PRO A 44 -1.63 -17.46 24.51
CA PRO A 44 -2.64 -16.52 25.00
C PRO A 44 -2.10 -15.09 25.07
N GLY A 45 -3.01 -14.11 25.03
CA GLY A 45 -2.68 -12.71 25.23
C GLY A 45 -1.90 -12.07 24.07
N PHE A 46 -2.08 -12.57 22.84
CA PHE A 46 -1.38 -12.06 21.66
C PHE A 46 -1.47 -10.54 21.50
N TYR A 47 -2.68 -9.98 21.63
CA TYR A 47 -2.91 -8.55 21.45
C TYR A 47 -2.18 -7.69 22.49
N GLN A 48 -2.19 -8.08 23.77
CA GLN A 48 -1.46 -7.35 24.81
C GLN A 48 0.05 -7.39 24.53
N ARG A 49 0.59 -8.57 24.23
CA ARG A 49 2.02 -8.76 23.93
C ARG A 49 2.46 -7.99 22.69
N MET A 50 1.63 -7.96 21.65
CA MET A 50 1.88 -7.16 20.44
C MET A 50 1.86 -5.66 20.74
N GLN A 51 0.91 -5.20 21.55
CA GLN A 51 0.82 -3.81 21.96
C GLN A 51 2.03 -3.38 22.81
N GLU A 52 2.46 -4.21 23.75
CA GLU A 52 3.67 -4.01 24.54
C GLU A 52 4.90 -3.89 23.63
N PHE A 53 5.07 -4.82 22.69
CA PHE A 53 6.16 -4.78 21.71
C PHE A 53 6.16 -3.47 20.90
N ILE A 54 5.01 -3.09 20.33
CA ILE A 54 4.90 -1.84 19.54
C ILE A 54 5.25 -0.62 20.40
N ASN A 55 4.78 -0.58 21.65
CA ASN A 55 5.09 0.51 22.58
C ASN A 55 6.59 0.56 22.90
N THR A 56 7.22 -0.59 23.16
CA THR A 56 8.66 -0.69 23.38
C THR A 56 9.43 -0.13 22.19
N MET A 57 9.08 -0.52 20.96
CA MET A 57 9.74 -0.04 19.75
C MET A 57 9.62 1.48 19.59
N ARG A 58 8.42 2.04 19.79
CA ARG A 58 8.17 3.48 19.67
C ARG A 58 8.91 4.32 20.71
N ASN A 59 9.20 3.74 21.88
CA ASN A 59 9.91 4.41 22.97
C ASN A 59 11.44 4.30 22.89
N LEU A 60 11.99 3.65 21.86
CA LEU A 60 13.43 3.63 21.64
C LEU A 60 13.94 5.05 21.31
N PRO A 61 15.19 5.38 21.70
CA PRO A 61 15.78 6.66 21.37
C PRO A 61 15.90 6.81 19.84
N PRO A 62 15.34 7.88 19.24
CA PRO A 62 15.45 8.08 17.81
C PRO A 62 16.88 8.47 17.43
N THR A 63 17.32 8.05 16.24
CA THR A 63 18.63 8.45 15.68
C THR A 63 18.67 9.93 15.30
N ASN A 64 17.51 10.55 15.09
CA ASN A 64 17.36 11.97 14.82
C ASN A 64 16.29 12.55 15.75
N ALA A 65 16.62 13.54 16.57
CA ALA A 65 15.72 14.16 17.54
C ALA A 65 14.47 14.82 16.90
N LYS A 66 14.47 15.07 15.59
CA LYS A 66 13.31 15.62 14.86
C LYS A 66 12.30 14.56 14.43
N LEU A 67 12.63 13.28 14.54
CA LEU A 67 11.82 12.16 14.06
C LEU A 67 11.53 11.20 15.21
N SER A 68 10.32 10.65 15.24
CA SER A 68 9.93 9.58 16.16
C SER A 68 10.20 8.22 15.54
N VAL A 69 10.46 7.19 16.35
CA VAL A 69 10.49 5.80 15.87
C VAL A 69 9.07 5.39 15.43
N GLU A 70 8.96 4.85 14.22
CA GLU A 70 7.70 4.40 13.64
C GLU A 70 7.66 2.88 13.50
N VAL A 71 6.45 2.32 13.58
CA VAL A 71 6.21 0.90 13.25
C VAL A 71 5.40 0.78 11.97
N ALA A 72 5.35 -0.42 11.41
CA ALA A 72 4.57 -0.70 10.20
C ALA A 72 3.12 -0.20 10.34
N GLY A 73 2.65 0.57 9.35
CA GLY A 73 1.31 1.16 9.33
C GLY A 73 1.20 2.59 9.87
N ASP A 74 2.23 3.15 10.52
CA ASP A 74 2.17 4.51 11.05
C ASP A 74 2.15 5.59 9.94
N ALA A 75 2.94 5.40 8.89
CA ALA A 75 2.98 6.31 7.74
C ALA A 75 1.62 6.35 7.01
N GLU A 76 1.00 5.18 6.80
CA GLU A 76 -0.31 5.05 6.18
C GLU A 76 -1.39 5.69 7.06
N LYS A 77 -1.35 5.50 8.38
CA LYS A 77 -2.27 6.19 9.33
C LYS A 77 -2.13 7.70 9.28
N LYS A 78 -0.91 8.24 9.17
CA LYS A 78 -0.68 9.68 9.00
C LYS A 78 -1.29 10.18 7.69
N HIS A 79 -1.12 9.41 6.60
CA HIS A 79 -1.71 9.78 5.31
C HIS A 79 -3.25 9.73 5.33
N MET A 80 -3.85 8.71 5.98
CA MET A 80 -5.31 8.65 6.15
C MET A 80 -5.84 9.87 6.91
N LYS A 81 -5.19 10.27 8.00
CA LYS A 81 -5.54 11.49 8.74
C LYS A 81 -5.45 12.74 7.87
N LEU A 82 -4.39 12.87 7.07
CA LEU A 82 -4.25 13.98 6.13
C LEU A 82 -5.43 14.03 5.14
N VAL A 83 -5.81 12.87 4.58
CA VAL A 83 -6.94 12.76 3.63
C VAL A 83 -8.27 13.14 4.30
N GLU A 84 -8.49 12.73 5.55
CA GLU A 84 -9.65 13.13 6.35
C GLU A 84 -9.68 14.64 6.59
N GLU A 85 -8.54 15.22 7.01
CA GLU A 85 -8.39 16.65 7.30
C GLU A 85 -8.64 17.54 6.08
N VAL A 86 -8.12 17.15 4.91
CA VAL A 86 -8.31 17.90 3.66
C VAL A 86 -9.59 17.51 2.93
N SER A 87 -10.35 16.55 3.46
CA SER A 87 -11.57 15.99 2.86
C SER A 87 -11.39 15.56 1.40
N GLY A 88 -10.20 15.08 1.03
CA GLY A 88 -9.82 14.77 -0.35
C GLY A 88 -8.45 14.09 -0.47
N ILE A 89 -8.12 13.58 -1.65
CA ILE A 89 -6.84 12.92 -1.92
C ILE A 89 -5.93 13.87 -2.71
N PRO A 90 -4.74 14.21 -2.21
CA PRO A 90 -3.82 15.07 -2.93
C PRO A 90 -3.19 14.33 -4.10
N TYR A 91 -3.39 14.85 -5.30
CA TYR A 91 -2.78 14.34 -6.53
C TYR A 91 -1.85 15.38 -7.14
N HIS A 92 -0.79 14.90 -7.79
CA HIS A 92 0.07 15.76 -8.59
C HIS A 92 -0.72 16.33 -9.79
N PRO A 93 -0.52 17.60 -10.20
CA PRO A 93 -1.30 18.23 -11.30
C PRO A 93 -1.30 17.41 -12.61
N ASN A 94 -0.17 16.80 -12.96
CA ASN A 94 -0.09 15.91 -14.12
C ASN A 94 -1.06 14.70 -14.05
N GLN A 95 -1.31 14.15 -12.85
CA GLN A 95 -2.25 13.04 -12.70
C GLN A 95 -3.69 13.49 -12.93
N ILE A 96 -4.04 14.69 -12.48
CA ILE A 96 -5.35 15.31 -12.74
C ILE A 96 -5.52 15.54 -14.25
N LYS A 97 -4.51 16.10 -14.92
CA LYS A 97 -4.52 16.31 -16.37
C LYS A 97 -4.74 14.99 -17.13
N HIS A 98 -4.02 13.94 -16.77
CA HIS A 98 -4.19 12.62 -17.41
C HIS A 98 -5.56 12.00 -17.14
N ALA A 99 -6.11 12.16 -15.92
CA ALA A 99 -7.44 11.70 -15.59
C ALA A 99 -8.52 12.44 -16.41
N ASP A 100 -8.34 13.74 -16.62
CA ASP A 100 -9.22 14.58 -17.44
C ASP A 100 -9.19 14.19 -18.92
N GLU A 101 -8.00 13.96 -19.47
CA GLU A 101 -7.80 13.46 -20.84
C GLU A 101 -8.47 12.10 -21.03
N LEU A 102 -8.32 11.20 -20.04
CA LEU A 102 -8.96 9.88 -20.05
C LEU A 102 -10.48 9.98 -19.96
N ALA A 103 -11.00 10.83 -19.07
CA ALA A 103 -12.43 11.04 -18.89
C ALA A 103 -13.08 11.58 -20.18
N GLN A 104 -12.43 12.51 -20.86
CA GLN A 104 -12.87 13.02 -22.16
C GLN A 104 -12.88 11.92 -23.22
N ARG A 105 -11.82 11.12 -23.30
CA ARG A 105 -11.71 10.03 -24.28
C ARG A 105 -12.79 8.95 -24.08
N LEU A 106 -13.14 8.66 -22.83
CA LEU A 106 -14.13 7.65 -22.47
C LEU A 106 -15.55 8.23 -22.34
N ASN A 107 -15.74 9.53 -22.55
CA ASN A 107 -17.00 10.25 -22.38
C ASN A 107 -17.65 10.03 -20.99
N VAL A 108 -16.84 10.15 -19.94
CA VAL A 108 -17.30 10.06 -18.54
C VAL A 108 -17.07 11.38 -17.81
N LYS A 109 -17.77 11.56 -16.67
CA LYS A 109 -17.63 12.76 -15.85
C LYS A 109 -16.20 12.89 -15.29
N LYS A 110 -15.63 14.09 -15.40
CA LYS A 110 -14.32 14.44 -14.83
C LYS A 110 -14.30 14.40 -13.30
N LEU A 111 -13.10 14.28 -12.74
CA LEU A 111 -12.89 14.36 -11.30
C LEU A 111 -13.27 15.75 -10.77
N THR A 112 -13.79 15.80 -9.55
CA THR A 112 -14.10 17.07 -8.88
C THR A 112 -12.87 17.53 -8.10
N ILE A 113 -12.37 18.73 -8.40
CA ILE A 113 -11.23 19.34 -7.71
C ILE A 113 -11.78 20.16 -6.54
N LEU A 114 -11.41 19.79 -5.32
CA LEU A 114 -11.89 20.45 -4.10
C LEU A 114 -11.08 21.70 -3.75
N LYS A 115 -9.77 21.68 -4.04
CA LYS A 115 -8.84 22.77 -3.79
C LYS A 115 -7.65 22.69 -4.74
N GLU A 116 -7.28 23.81 -5.35
CA GLU A 116 -6.02 23.96 -6.05
C GLU A 116 -4.96 24.48 -5.06
N CYS A 117 -3.81 23.82 -5.02
CA CYS A 117 -2.67 24.16 -4.17
C CYS A 117 -1.46 24.48 -5.02
#